data_AF-A0AA50DI31-F1
#
_entry.id   AF-A0AA50DI31-F1
#
_cell.length_a   1.000
_cell.length_b   1.000
_cell.length_c   1.000
_cell.angle_alpha   90.00
_cell.angle_beta   90.00
_cell.angle_gamma   90.00
#
_symmetry.space_group_name_H-M   'P 1'
#
loop_
_entity.id
_entity.type
_entity.pdbx_description
1 polymer ?
#
loop_
_entity_poly.entity_id
_entity_poly.type
_entity_poly.pdbx_seq_one_letter_code
_entity_poly.pdbx_strand_id
1 'polypeptide(L)'
;MCHYNLTSSVNQKLTATINADGAASAFYDVGLQILRNGQYFKTGMAMGIEPAGSSYKSTIAFNADQFGIYTGSSAGDYQLAFAALNGQVFLRSAFIQDGSIDNAKIGHFIQSNNYVAGSLGWRMDKGGTFENNGSDGTGRMVQNNTSISVYDANGTLRVKMGKLS
;
A
#
# COMPACT_ATOMS: atom_id res chain seq x y z
N MET A 1 -0.82 48.07 -8.24
CA MET A 1 -1.12 46.63 -8.33
C MET A 1 0.21 45.89 -8.29
N CYS A 2 0.40 44.96 -7.36
CA CYS A 2 1.64 44.15 -7.33
C CYS A 2 1.49 43.04 -8.38
N HIS A 3 2.34 43.05 -9.42
CA HIS A 3 2.39 41.98 -10.41
C HIS A 3 3.06 40.76 -9.76
N TYR A 4 2.29 39.73 -9.43
CA TYR A 4 2.86 38.44 -9.11
C TYR A 4 3.40 37.82 -10.40
N ASN A 5 4.72 37.71 -10.53
CA ASN A 5 5.34 36.99 -11.63
C ASN A 5 4.95 35.50 -11.52
N LEU A 6 4.03 35.07 -12.37
CA LEU A 6 3.55 33.69 -12.48
C LEU A 6 4.00 33.14 -13.85
N THR A 7 4.84 32.12 -13.84
CA THR A 7 5.36 31.49 -15.06
C THR A 7 5.22 29.97 -14.95
N SER A 8 4.78 29.30 -16.01
CA SER A 8 4.81 27.84 -16.14
C SER A 8 5.83 27.42 -17.21
N SER A 9 6.52 26.31 -17.01
CA SER A 9 7.42 25.75 -18.02
C SER A 9 7.48 24.23 -17.98
N VAL A 10 7.83 23.63 -19.12
CA VAL A 10 8.15 22.22 -19.27
C VAL A 10 9.66 22.09 -19.50
N ASN A 11 10.30 21.12 -18.86
CA ASN A 11 11.67 20.71 -19.14
C ASN A 11 11.67 19.24 -19.55
N GLN A 12 12.40 18.91 -20.61
CA GLN A 12 12.53 17.55 -21.10
C GLN A 12 13.99 17.28 -21.44
N LYS A 13 14.51 16.13 -21.01
CA LYS A 13 15.83 15.64 -21.41
C LYS A 13 15.71 14.20 -21.92
N LEU A 14 16.10 14.01 -23.18
CA LEU A 14 16.32 12.69 -23.79
C LEU A 14 17.81 12.55 -24.06
N THR A 15 18.42 11.46 -23.60
CA THR A 15 19.83 11.17 -23.91
C THR A 15 19.99 9.67 -24.09
N ALA A 16 20.65 9.26 -25.16
CA ALA A 16 21.12 7.90 -25.35
C ALA A 16 22.57 7.97 -25.81
N THR A 17 23.45 7.24 -25.12
CA THR A 17 24.89 7.29 -25.35
C THR A 17 25.43 5.87 -25.43
N ILE A 18 26.38 5.66 -26.33
CA ILE A 18 27.24 4.47 -26.36
C ILE A 18 28.68 4.99 -26.26
N ASN A 19 29.41 4.54 -25.26
CA ASN A 19 30.80 4.88 -25.02
C ASN A 19 31.71 3.95 -25.82
N ALA A 20 32.97 4.37 -26.03
CA ALA A 20 33.95 3.60 -26.77
C ALA A 20 34.37 2.28 -26.07
N ASP A 21 34.18 2.20 -24.75
CA ASP A 21 34.38 0.98 -23.94
C ASP A 21 33.20 -0.01 -24.05
N GLY A 22 32.17 0.31 -24.83
CA GLY A 22 30.98 -0.51 -25.02
C GLY A 22 29.87 -0.29 -23.98
N ALA A 23 30.07 0.58 -22.99
CA ALA A 23 29.02 0.95 -22.06
C ALA A 23 27.95 1.82 -22.73
N ALA A 24 26.68 1.54 -22.48
CA ALA A 24 25.57 2.34 -22.98
C ALA A 24 24.79 3.00 -21.84
N SER A 25 24.04 4.05 -22.13
CA SER A 25 23.04 4.59 -21.20
C SER A 25 21.89 5.23 -21.96
N ALA A 26 20.71 5.22 -21.36
CA ALA A 26 19.52 5.86 -21.90
C ALA A 26 18.72 6.53 -20.79
N PHE A 27 18.33 7.79 -20.99
CA PHE A 27 17.61 8.59 -20.02
C PHE A 27 16.46 9.34 -20.68
N TYR A 28 15.32 9.35 -19.99
CA TYR A 28 14.19 10.23 -20.28
C TYR A 28 13.74 10.91 -18.98
N ASP A 29 13.92 12.22 -18.90
CA ASP A 29 13.42 13.07 -17.82
C ASP A 29 12.36 14.04 -18.37
N VAL A 30 11.24 14.17 -17.67
CA VAL A 30 10.23 15.19 -17.92
C VAL A 30 9.83 15.86 -16.61
N GLY A 31 9.86 17.19 -16.59
CA GLY A 31 9.49 18.01 -15.44
C GLY A 31 8.58 19.17 -15.82
N LEU A 32 7.57 19.41 -14.98
CA LEU A 32 6.72 20.57 -15.03
C LEU A 32 7.05 21.46 -13.83
N GLN A 33 7.06 22.77 -14.04
CA GLN A 33 7.24 23.72 -12.95
C GLN A 33 6.40 24.98 -13.11
N ILE A 34 5.95 25.51 -11.98
CA ILE A 34 5.32 26.82 -11.85
C ILE A 34 6.17 27.67 -10.89
N LEU A 35 6.59 28.85 -11.34
CA LEU A 35 7.18 29.87 -10.48
C LEU A 35 6.08 30.83 -10.06
N ARG A 36 5.79 30.92 -8.76
CA ARG A 36 4.83 31.86 -8.20
C ARG A 36 5.44 32.51 -6.96
N ASN A 37 5.52 33.84 -6.95
CA ASN A 37 6.03 34.61 -5.81
C ASN A 37 7.46 34.20 -5.39
N GLY A 38 8.31 33.85 -6.37
CA GLY A 38 9.67 33.38 -6.12
C GLY A 38 9.79 31.92 -5.66
N GLN A 39 8.67 31.20 -5.50
CA GLN A 39 8.64 29.78 -5.13
C GLN A 39 8.37 28.90 -6.35
N TYR A 40 9.15 27.82 -6.49
CA TYR A 40 8.94 26.80 -7.52
C TYR A 40 8.05 25.67 -6.99
N PHE A 41 6.97 25.38 -7.72
CA PHE A 41 6.14 24.19 -7.56
C PHE A 41 6.49 23.24 -8.70
N LYS A 42 6.93 22.03 -8.39
CA LYS A 42 7.48 21.09 -9.39
C LYS A 42 6.80 19.73 -9.31
N THR A 43 6.72 19.06 -10.45
CA THR A 43 6.43 17.63 -10.53
C THR A 43 7.14 17.05 -11.75
N GLY A 44 7.45 15.76 -11.73
CA GLY A 44 8.12 15.13 -12.87
C GLY A 44 8.29 13.63 -12.73
N MET A 45 8.82 13.05 -13.80
CA MET A 45 9.16 11.64 -13.92
C MET A 45 10.54 11.53 -14.57
N ALA A 46 11.38 10.67 -14.00
CA ALA A 46 12.67 10.32 -14.57
C ALA A 46 12.75 8.81 -14.80
N MET A 47 13.25 8.42 -15.97
CA MET A 47 13.54 7.04 -16.34
C MET A 47 15.00 6.96 -16.81
N GLY A 48 15.71 5.93 -16.37
CA GLY A 48 17.12 5.77 -16.70
C GLY A 48 17.54 4.32 -16.74
N ILE A 49 18.40 3.99 -17.69
CA ILE A 49 19.13 2.73 -17.76
C ILE A 49 20.61 3.07 -17.84
N GLU A 50 21.39 2.55 -16.91
CA GLU A 50 22.83 2.83 -16.80
C GLU A 50 23.61 1.60 -16.29
N PRO A 51 24.93 1.55 -16.53
CA PRO A 51 25.77 0.46 -16.02
C PRO A 51 25.76 0.40 -14.48
N ALA A 52 25.65 -0.81 -13.95
CA ALA A 52 25.69 -1.11 -12.51
C ALA A 52 26.55 -2.36 -12.27
N GLY A 53 27.85 -2.14 -11.99
CA GLY A 53 28.84 -3.21 -11.93
C GLY A 53 28.97 -3.90 -13.29
N SER A 54 28.79 -5.23 -13.31
CA SER A 54 28.76 -6.03 -14.55
C SER A 54 27.38 -6.12 -15.21
N SER A 55 26.38 -5.39 -14.71
CA SER A 55 25.00 -5.41 -15.18
C SER A 55 24.50 -4.01 -15.57
N TYR A 56 23.21 -3.89 -15.87
CA TYR A 56 22.53 -2.62 -16.04
C TYR A 56 21.44 -2.47 -14.99
N LYS A 57 21.26 -1.26 -14.49
CA LYS A 57 20.16 -0.90 -13.59
C LYS A 57 19.17 -0.02 -14.33
N SER A 58 17.91 -0.44 -14.36
CA SER A 58 16.79 0.40 -14.79
C SER A 58 16.11 1.04 -13.59
N THR A 59 15.82 2.33 -13.66
CA THR A 59 15.12 3.08 -12.62
C THR A 59 14.00 3.91 -13.24
N ILE A 60 12.84 3.92 -12.57
CA ILE A 60 11.80 4.92 -12.78
C ILE A 60 11.53 5.61 -11.44
N ALA A 61 11.46 6.94 -11.45
CA ALA A 61 11.21 7.75 -10.28
C ALA A 61 10.20 8.85 -10.58
N PHE A 62 9.39 9.17 -9.59
CA PHE A 62 8.37 10.22 -9.66
C PHE A 62 8.64 11.25 -8.57
N ASN A 63 8.49 12.53 -8.91
CA ASN A 63 8.46 13.63 -7.96
C ASN A 63 7.07 14.29 -8.03
N ALA A 64 6.28 14.15 -6.97
CA ALA A 64 4.94 14.73 -6.88
C ALA A 64 4.50 14.81 -5.42
N ASP A 65 3.66 15.81 -5.08
CA ASP A 65 2.97 15.87 -3.79
C ASP A 65 1.89 14.77 -3.66
N GLN A 66 1.27 14.42 -4.80
CA GLN A 66 0.25 13.38 -4.92
C GLN A 66 0.47 12.61 -6.22
N PHE A 67 0.50 11.28 -6.14
CA PHE A 67 0.55 10.37 -7.28
C PHE A 67 -0.60 9.36 -7.17
N GLY A 68 -1.30 9.09 -8.26
CA GLY A 68 -2.46 8.19 -8.26
C GLY A 68 -2.64 7.43 -9.56
N ILE A 69 -3.05 6.17 -9.45
CA ILE A 69 -3.49 5.33 -10.56
C ILE A 69 -5.00 5.15 -10.41
N TYR A 70 -5.74 5.57 -11.43
CA TYR A 70 -7.19 5.48 -11.47
C TYR A 70 -7.62 4.43 -12.49
N THR A 71 -8.67 3.67 -12.18
CA THR A 71 -9.29 2.69 -13.08
C THR A 71 -10.74 3.06 -13.36
N GLY A 72 -11.24 2.75 -14.54
CA GLY A 72 -12.57 3.14 -15.02
C GLY A 72 -12.53 3.53 -16.49
N SER A 73 -13.64 3.35 -17.19
CA SER A 73 -13.75 3.59 -18.64
C SER A 73 -14.72 4.73 -18.99
N SER A 74 -15.44 5.27 -18.01
CA SER A 74 -16.45 6.30 -18.19
C SER A 74 -16.20 7.50 -17.28
N ALA A 75 -16.51 8.70 -17.78
CA ALA A 75 -16.49 9.91 -16.96
C ALA A 75 -17.47 9.76 -15.79
N GLY A 76 -16.98 9.95 -14.56
CA GLY A 76 -17.76 9.76 -13.32
C GLY A 76 -17.46 8.45 -12.58
N ASP A 77 -16.90 7.44 -13.26
CA ASP A 77 -16.68 6.10 -12.68
C ASP A 77 -15.21 5.83 -12.30
N TYR A 78 -14.31 6.80 -12.49
CA TYR A 78 -12.91 6.64 -12.13
C TYR A 78 -12.74 6.35 -10.63
N GLN A 79 -12.18 5.19 -10.32
CA GLN A 79 -11.84 4.76 -8.97
C GLN A 79 -10.33 4.85 -8.76
N LEU A 80 -9.92 5.44 -7.64
CA LEU A 80 -8.52 5.42 -7.21
C LEU A 80 -8.12 3.99 -6.81
N ALA A 81 -7.21 3.38 -7.55
CA ALA A 81 -6.71 2.02 -7.29
C ALA A 81 -5.45 2.03 -6.41
N PHE A 82 -4.54 2.96 -6.67
CA PHE A 82 -3.29 3.19 -5.93
C PHE A 82 -3.07 4.68 -5.76
N ALA A 83 -2.56 5.09 -4.61
CA ALA A 83 -2.17 6.47 -4.38
C ALA A 83 -0.98 6.60 -3.44
N ALA A 84 -0.07 7.53 -3.73
CA ALA A 84 0.94 8.01 -2.80
C ALA A 84 0.67 9.48 -2.50
N LEU A 85 0.33 9.79 -1.26
CA LEU A 85 0.01 11.14 -0.79
C LEU A 85 0.35 11.27 0.70
N ASN A 86 0.85 12.44 1.10
CA ASN A 86 1.23 12.73 2.50
C ASN A 86 2.18 11.69 3.13
N GLY A 87 3.10 11.13 2.34
CA GLY A 87 4.05 10.10 2.79
C GLY A 87 3.43 8.72 3.05
N GLN A 88 2.19 8.49 2.63
CA GLN A 88 1.48 7.23 2.78
C GLN A 88 1.08 6.65 1.43
N VAL A 89 1.00 5.32 1.37
CA VAL A 89 0.45 4.60 0.22
C VAL A 89 -0.94 4.08 0.57
N PHE A 90 -1.89 4.31 -0.34
CA PHE A 90 -3.26 3.83 -0.25
C PHE A 90 -3.53 2.85 -1.40
N LEU A 91 -4.13 1.71 -1.04
CA LEU A 91 -4.52 0.65 -1.96
C LEU A 91 -6.00 0.34 -1.71
N ARG A 92 -6.82 0.40 -2.76
CA ARG A 92 -8.26 0.10 -2.63
C ARG A 92 -8.54 -1.38 -2.43
N SER A 93 -7.85 -2.23 -3.21
CA SER A 93 -7.93 -3.69 -3.15
C SER A 93 -6.69 -4.28 -3.84
N ALA A 94 -6.19 -5.43 -3.37
CA ALA A 94 -5.08 -6.12 -3.99
C ALA A 94 -5.35 -7.64 -4.03
N PHE A 95 -5.02 -8.28 -5.16
CA PHE A 95 -4.91 -9.73 -5.27
C PHE A 95 -3.42 -10.07 -5.26
N ILE A 96 -2.98 -10.82 -4.24
CA ILE A 96 -1.57 -11.10 -3.99
C ILE A 96 -1.38 -12.62 -4.09
N GLN A 97 -0.61 -13.06 -5.08
CA GLN A 97 -0.32 -14.50 -5.27
C GLN A 97 0.63 -15.02 -4.18
N ASP A 98 1.68 -14.26 -3.89
CA ASP A 98 2.64 -14.54 -2.82
C ASP A 98 3.01 -13.21 -2.14
N GLY A 99 2.88 -13.17 -0.81
CA GLY A 99 3.01 -11.96 -0.01
C GLY A 99 3.89 -12.21 1.21
N SER A 100 4.95 -11.42 1.34
CA SER A 100 5.80 -11.38 2.53
C SER A 100 5.66 -10.02 3.21
N ILE A 101 5.39 -10.05 4.51
CA ILE A 101 5.29 -8.86 5.35
C ILE A 101 6.18 -9.09 6.56
N ASP A 102 7.28 -8.34 6.65
CA ASP A 102 8.20 -8.41 7.80
C ASP A 102 7.49 -7.97 9.10
N ASN A 103 6.72 -6.88 9.04
CA ASN A 103 5.86 -6.44 10.14
C ASN A 103 4.64 -5.65 9.67
N ALA A 104 3.49 -5.84 10.33
CA ALA A 104 2.25 -5.11 10.08
C ALA A 104 1.68 -4.49 11.37
N LYS A 105 1.29 -3.21 11.32
CA LYS A 105 0.47 -2.59 12.37
C LYS A 105 -1.00 -2.68 11.98
N ILE A 106 -1.80 -3.35 12.81
CA ILE A 106 -3.24 -3.53 12.58
C ILE A 106 -4.03 -2.51 13.40
N GLY A 107 -4.73 -1.61 12.72
CA GLY A 107 -5.51 -0.54 13.37
C GLY A 107 -6.88 -0.97 13.90
N HIS A 108 -7.45 -2.07 13.37
CA HIS A 108 -8.77 -2.58 13.75
C HIS A 108 -8.74 -4.09 13.95
N PHE A 109 -8.73 -4.86 12.85
CA PHE A 109 -8.70 -6.31 12.87
C PHE A 109 -8.14 -6.85 11.56
N ILE A 110 -7.75 -8.12 11.59
CA ILE A 110 -7.60 -9.00 10.44
C ILE A 110 -8.58 -10.14 10.61
N GLN A 111 -9.35 -10.49 9.58
CA GLN A 111 -10.40 -11.50 9.65
C GLN A 111 -10.64 -12.18 8.32
N SER A 112 -11.26 -13.35 8.35
CA SER A 112 -11.79 -14.01 7.16
C SER A 112 -13.00 -13.26 6.57
N ASN A 113 -13.19 -13.33 5.25
CA ASN A 113 -14.31 -12.67 4.57
C ASN A 113 -15.70 -13.13 5.05
N ASN A 114 -15.82 -14.37 5.51
CA ASN A 114 -17.06 -14.98 6.00
C ASN A 114 -17.22 -14.92 7.53
N TYR A 115 -16.44 -14.09 8.23
CA TYR A 115 -16.49 -14.02 9.68
C TYR A 115 -17.88 -13.59 10.19
N VAL A 116 -18.45 -14.40 11.08
CA VAL A 116 -19.67 -14.13 11.85
C VAL A 116 -19.37 -14.47 13.31
N ALA A 117 -19.48 -13.47 14.19
CA ALA A 117 -19.12 -13.61 15.60
C ALA A 117 -19.83 -14.81 16.26
N GLY A 118 -19.03 -15.67 16.90
CA GLY A 118 -19.47 -16.88 17.59
C GLY A 118 -19.96 -18.03 16.70
N SER A 119 -19.84 -17.93 15.38
CA SER A 119 -20.44 -18.90 14.45
C SER A 119 -19.51 -19.36 13.33
N LEU A 120 -18.94 -18.45 12.54
CA LEU A 120 -18.14 -18.81 11.35
C LEU A 120 -16.91 -17.92 11.21
N GLY A 121 -15.88 -18.49 10.58
CA GLY A 121 -14.64 -17.79 10.27
C GLY A 121 -13.80 -17.43 11.50
N TRP A 122 -12.82 -16.56 11.29
CA TRP A 122 -11.88 -16.14 12.32
C TRP A 122 -11.64 -14.63 12.27
N ARG A 123 -11.25 -14.07 13.42
CA ARG A 123 -10.90 -12.65 13.57
C ARG A 123 -9.85 -12.47 14.66
N MET A 124 -8.84 -11.65 14.38
CA MET A 124 -7.92 -11.09 15.38
C MET A 124 -8.06 -9.57 15.39
N ASP A 125 -8.41 -8.99 16.53
CA ASP A 125 -8.55 -7.54 16.67
C ASP A 125 -7.38 -6.87 17.43
N LYS A 126 -7.31 -5.54 17.29
CA LYS A 126 -6.29 -4.67 17.91
C LYS A 126 -6.24 -4.75 19.44
N GLY A 127 -7.33 -5.20 20.07
CA GLY A 127 -7.45 -5.40 21.51
C GLY A 127 -6.77 -6.68 22.00
N GLY A 128 -6.32 -7.56 21.10
CA GLY A 128 -5.64 -8.81 21.43
C GLY A 128 -6.59 -10.01 21.57
N THR A 129 -7.84 -9.88 21.12
CA THR A 129 -8.76 -11.02 21.06
C THR A 129 -8.63 -11.72 19.71
N PHE A 130 -8.41 -13.02 19.76
CA PHE A 130 -8.49 -13.93 18.62
C PHE A 130 -9.67 -14.88 18.79
N GLU A 131 -10.59 -14.86 17.84
CA GLU A 131 -11.72 -15.77 17.75
C GLU A 131 -11.57 -16.66 16.53
N ASN A 132 -11.71 -17.97 16.72
CA ASN A 132 -11.71 -18.95 15.66
C ASN A 132 -12.93 -19.86 15.83
N ASN A 133 -13.87 -19.76 14.89
CA ASN A 133 -15.08 -20.57 14.88
C ASN A 133 -14.90 -21.78 13.96
N GLY A 134 -15.43 -22.94 14.37
CA GLY A 134 -15.42 -24.15 13.56
C GLY A 134 -16.04 -23.89 12.19
N SER A 135 -15.43 -24.40 11.12
CA SER A 135 -15.95 -24.24 9.76
C SER A 135 -17.33 -24.88 9.55
N ASP A 136 -17.70 -25.80 10.44
CA ASP A 136 -18.99 -26.48 10.53
C ASP A 136 -19.96 -25.81 11.53
N GLY A 137 -19.53 -24.72 12.19
CA GLY A 137 -20.30 -24.01 13.21
C GLY A 137 -20.48 -24.76 14.53
N THR A 138 -19.78 -25.88 14.76
CA THR A 138 -20.04 -26.76 15.92
C THR A 138 -19.17 -26.46 17.15
N GLY A 139 -18.50 -25.32 17.16
CA GLY A 139 -17.69 -24.89 18.30
C GLY A 139 -16.87 -23.66 17.99
N ARG A 140 -16.23 -23.10 19.02
CA ARG A 140 -15.33 -21.95 18.87
C ARG A 140 -14.25 -21.91 19.92
N MET A 141 -13.11 -21.34 19.56
CA MET A 141 -12.04 -20.93 20.47
C MET A 141 -12.00 -19.40 20.53
N VAL A 142 -11.93 -18.86 21.74
CA VAL A 142 -11.62 -17.44 21.98
C VAL A 142 -10.42 -17.32 22.89
N GLN A 143 -9.39 -16.64 22.38
CA GLN A 143 -8.24 -16.21 23.15
C GLN A 143 -8.34 -14.69 23.35
N ASN A 144 -8.10 -14.22 24.57
CA ASN A 144 -7.91 -12.81 24.89
C ASN A 144 -6.67 -12.65 25.78
N ASN A 145 -6.43 -11.44 26.27
CA ASN A 145 -5.25 -11.09 27.05
C ASN A 145 -5.11 -11.87 28.38
N THR A 146 -6.16 -12.56 28.83
CA THR A 146 -6.17 -13.23 30.14
C THR A 146 -6.61 -14.69 30.08
N SER A 147 -7.12 -15.19 28.95
CA SER A 147 -7.66 -16.54 28.88
C SER A 147 -7.74 -17.11 27.47
N ILE A 148 -7.79 -18.44 27.40
CA ILE A 148 -8.22 -19.21 26.23
C ILE A 148 -9.44 -20.01 26.64
N SER A 149 -10.54 -19.87 25.90
CA SER A 149 -11.82 -20.55 26.16
C SER A 149 -12.26 -21.32 24.92
N VAL A 150 -12.70 -22.57 25.12
CA VAL A 150 -13.24 -23.44 24.06
C VAL A 150 -14.68 -23.80 24.38
N TYR A 151 -15.57 -23.60 23.41
CA TYR A 151 -17.00 -23.85 23.52
C TYR A 151 -17.45 -24.94 22.55
N ASP A 152 -18.42 -25.75 22.97
CA ASP A 152 -19.12 -26.69 22.08
C ASP A 152 -20.19 -25.99 21.23
N ALA A 153 -20.86 -26.77 20.37
CA ALA A 153 -21.91 -26.30 19.45
C ALA A 153 -23.09 -25.63 20.16
N ASN A 154 -23.34 -25.98 21.42
CA ASN A 154 -24.41 -25.41 22.22
C ASN A 154 -23.97 -24.13 22.95
N GLY A 155 -22.75 -23.64 22.70
CA GLY A 155 -22.16 -22.50 23.39
C GLY A 155 -21.73 -22.82 24.82
N THR A 156 -21.63 -24.10 25.20
CA THR A 156 -21.20 -24.50 26.54
C THR A 156 -19.69 -24.46 26.62
N LEU A 157 -19.15 -23.75 27.63
CA LEU A 157 -17.72 -23.71 27.90
C LEU A 157 -17.23 -25.11 28.30
N ARG A 158 -16.31 -25.68 27.53
CA ARG A 158 -15.72 -27.01 27.76
C ARG A 158 -14.35 -26.94 28.36
N VAL A 159 -13.58 -25.92 27.98
CA VAL A 159 -12.21 -25.72 28.45
C VAL A 159 -12.01 -24.24 28.69
N LYS A 160 -11.40 -23.91 29.83
CA LYS A 160 -10.90 -22.56 30.12
C LYS A 160 -9.49 -22.66 30.69
N MET A 161 -8.57 -21.92 30.09
CA MET A 161 -7.20 -21.73 30.54
C MET A 161 -6.98 -20.24 30.85
N GLY A 162 -6.11 -19.93 31.80
CA GLY A 162 -5.82 -18.55 32.21
C GLY A 162 -6.63 -18.11 33.42
N LYS A 163 -7.05 -16.85 33.48
CA LYS A 163 -7.75 -16.27 34.65
C LYS A 163 -9.07 -16.99 34.93
N LEU A 164 -9.15 -17.64 36.10
CA LEU A 164 -10.29 -18.45 36.54
C LEU A 164 -11.24 -17.70 37.50
N SER A 165 -10.86 -16.50 37.94
CA SER A 165 -11.61 -15.66 38.89
C SER A 165 -12.42 -14.55 38.23
#